data_AF-A0A6G3UUA4-F1
#
_entry.id   AF-A0A6G3UUA4-F1
#
_cell.length_a   1.000
_cell.length_b   1.000
_cell.length_c   1.000
_cell.angle_alpha   90.00
_cell.angle_beta   90.00
_cell.angle_gamma   90.00
#
_symmetry.space_group_name_H-M   'P 1'
#
loop_
_entity.id
_entity.type
_entity.pdbx_description
1 polymer ?
#
loop_
_entity_poly.entity_id
_entity_poly.type
_entity_poly.pdbx_seq_one_letter_code
_entity_poly.pdbx_strand_id
1 'polypeptide(L)'
;MRMRDDHRADAERLLARAVEEEARRTGGRTDSAVLLTRARAALDGIAEGAAEEYAAYVRALDAEAGGQRFSRESLSTPLLVTGVAAAAAFGADVALGTASGLALGAGAVVAVAG
;
A
#
# COMPACT_ATOMS: atom_id res chain seq x y z
N MET A 1 21.97 3.69 0.22
CA MET A 1 21.43 4.96 -0.32
C MET A 1 20.73 5.67 0.84
N ARG A 2 20.89 6.98 1.01
CA ARG A 2 20.23 7.72 2.10
C ARG A 2 18.75 7.99 1.75
N MET A 3 17.88 8.01 2.75
CA MET A 3 16.48 8.44 2.63
C MET A 3 16.38 9.80 1.91
N ARG A 4 15.43 9.97 0.97
CA ARG A 4 15.23 11.26 0.28
C ARG A 4 14.90 12.36 1.28
N ASP A 5 15.39 13.56 1.00
CA ASP A 5 15.28 14.70 1.91
C ASP A 5 13.83 15.09 2.21
N ASP A 6 12.94 15.07 1.20
CA ASP A 6 11.51 15.35 1.42
C ASP A 6 10.88 14.33 2.37
N HIS A 7 11.12 13.03 2.16
CA HIS A 7 10.59 12.00 3.04
C HIS A 7 11.21 12.12 4.45
N ARG A 8 12.49 12.48 4.55
CA ARG A 8 13.19 12.69 5.83
C ARG A 8 12.57 13.85 6.58
N ALA A 9 12.30 14.97 5.91
CA ALA A 9 11.65 16.14 6.49
C ALA A 9 10.24 15.81 6.97
N ASP A 10 9.47 15.02 6.20
CA ASP A 10 8.13 14.58 6.57
C ASP A 10 8.14 13.73 7.84
N ALA A 11 9.07 12.77 7.92
CA ALA A 11 9.26 11.95 9.11
C ALA A 11 9.64 12.79 10.34
N GLU A 12 10.52 13.78 10.19
CA GLU A 12 10.89 14.68 11.29
C GLU A 12 9.73 15.54 11.78
N ARG A 13 8.86 16.00 10.88
CA ARG A 13 7.64 16.73 11.27
C ARG A 13 6.70 15.85 12.07
N LEU A 14 6.55 14.57 11.71
CA LEU A 14 5.76 13.61 12.48
C LEU A 14 6.38 13.34 13.84
N LEU A 15 7.71 13.17 13.93
CA LEU A 15 8.41 12.99 15.19
C LEU A 15 8.24 14.19 16.13
N ALA A 16 8.39 15.41 15.61
CA ALA A 16 8.19 16.62 16.41
C ALA A 16 6.78 16.66 17.02
N ARG A 17 5.75 16.41 16.21
CA ARG A 17 4.35 16.34 16.69
C ARG A 17 4.16 15.24 17.74
N ALA A 18 4.74 14.06 17.53
CA ALA A 18 4.64 12.95 18.47
C ALA A 18 5.29 13.29 19.82
N VAL A 19 6.44 13.96 19.81
CA VAL A 19 7.12 14.44 21.04
C VAL A 19 6.27 15.49 21.76
N GLU A 20 5.67 16.43 21.03
CA GLU A 20 4.77 17.44 21.61
C GLU A 20 3.55 16.79 22.28
N GLU A 21 2.95 15.77 21.64
CA GLU A 21 1.87 15.00 22.25
C GLU A 21 2.32 14.28 23.52
N GLU A 22 3.52 13.71 23.52
CA GLU A 22 4.05 13.02 24.69
C GLU A 22 4.34 13.98 25.85
N ALA A 23 4.81 15.19 25.55
CA ALA A 23 4.98 16.26 26.53
C ALA A 23 3.64 16.66 27.16
N ARG A 24 2.57 16.78 26.34
CA ARG A 24 1.21 17.03 26.81
C ARG A 24 0.71 15.91 27.72
N ARG A 25 0.84 14.64 27.29
CA ARG A 25 0.40 13.46 28.06
C ARG A 25 1.09 13.33 29.41
N THR A 26 2.38 13.64 29.45
CA THR A 26 3.19 13.50 30.66
C THR A 26 3.10 14.72 31.58
N GLY A 27 2.40 15.79 31.17
CA GLY A 27 2.29 17.03 31.93
C GLY A 27 3.62 17.77 32.04
N GLY A 28 4.47 17.69 31.02
CA GLY A 28 5.80 18.31 31.01
C GLY A 28 6.87 17.59 31.84
N ARG A 29 6.58 16.39 32.37
CA ARG A 29 7.57 15.57 33.10
C ARG A 29 8.69 15.02 32.21
N THR A 30 8.51 15.04 30.90
CA THR A 30 9.50 14.59 29.92
C THR A 30 10.17 15.77 29.25
N ASP A 31 11.51 15.77 29.24
CA ASP A 31 12.28 16.74 28.45
C ASP A 31 12.10 16.46 26.96
N SER A 32 11.33 17.34 26.31
CA SER A 32 10.96 17.21 24.90
C SER A 32 12.16 17.37 23.96
N ALA A 33 13.15 18.19 24.31
CA ALA A 33 14.33 18.40 23.48
C ALA A 33 15.24 17.17 23.49
N VAL A 34 15.41 16.57 24.67
CA VAL A 34 16.14 15.31 24.83
C VAL A 34 15.41 14.17 24.13
N LEU A 35 14.09 14.09 24.26
CA LEU A 35 13.29 13.06 23.59
C LEU A 35 13.36 13.18 22.07
N LEU A 36 13.24 14.39 21.52
CA LEU A 36 13.34 14.64 20.08
C LEU A 36 14.72 14.29 19.52
N THR A 37 15.79 14.60 20.27
CA THR A 37 17.16 14.23 19.88
C THR A 37 17.32 12.72 19.79
N ARG A 38 16.82 11.98 20.79
CA ARG A 38 16.83 10.51 20.79
C ARG A 38 15.98 9.93 19.66
N ALA A 39 14.80 10.51 19.41
CA ALA A 39 13.91 10.07 18.34
C ALA A 39 14.55 10.24 16.95
N ARG A 40 15.28 11.35 16.72
CA ARG A 40 16.03 11.57 15.49
C ARG A 40 17.15 10.55 15.30
N ALA A 41 17.92 10.26 16.35
CA ALA A 41 18.95 9.23 16.30
C ALA A 41 18.37 7.83 16.03
N ALA A 42 17.20 7.51 16.61
CA ALA A 42 16.49 6.27 16.31
C ALA A 42 16.00 6.22 14.86
N LEU A 43 15.50 7.34 14.33
CA LEU A 43 15.12 7.45 12.91
C LEU A 43 16.32 7.26 11.98
N ASP A 44 17.50 7.78 12.33
CA ASP A 44 18.73 7.53 11.57
C ASP A 44 19.06 6.03 11.53
N GLY A 45 18.97 5.34 12.67
CA GLY A 45 19.18 3.89 12.73
C GLY A 45 18.15 3.08 11.90
N ILE A 46 16.87 3.50 11.92
CA ILE A 46 15.84 2.88 11.09
C ILE A 46 16.11 3.13 9.60
N ALA A 47 16.48 4.35 9.23
CA ALA A 47 16.75 4.72 7.85
C ALA A 47 17.99 4.00 7.30
N GLU A 48 19.02 3.79 8.14
CA GLU A 48 20.18 2.98 7.79
C GLU A 48 19.80 1.51 7.63
N GLY A 49 19.04 0.94 8.58
CA GLY A 49 18.60 -0.46 8.52
C GLY A 49 17.65 -0.78 7.36
N ALA A 50 16.93 0.21 6.84
CA ALA A 50 15.99 0.05 5.73
C ALA A 50 16.53 0.62 4.39
N ALA A 51 17.83 0.92 4.31
CA ALA A 51 18.39 1.66 3.18
C ALA A 51 18.25 0.92 1.84
N GLU A 52 18.32 -0.43 1.85
CA GLU A 52 18.21 -1.25 0.64
C GLU A 52 16.76 -1.35 0.16
N GLU A 53 15.83 -1.60 1.07
CA GLU A 53 14.39 -1.68 0.82
C GLU A 53 13.83 -0.33 0.39
N TYR A 54 14.24 0.74 1.06
CA TYR A 54 13.87 2.10 0.68
C TYR A 54 14.38 2.44 -0.73
N ALA A 55 15.60 2.04 -1.08
CA ALA A 55 16.12 2.25 -2.43
C ALA A 55 15.31 1.47 -3.48
N ALA A 56 14.89 0.23 -3.17
CA ALA A 56 14.02 -0.55 -4.04
C ALA A 56 12.64 0.11 -4.21
N TYR A 57 12.05 0.60 -3.12
CA TYR A 57 10.79 1.34 -3.12
C TYR A 57 10.87 2.61 -3.99
N VAL A 58 11.92 3.42 -3.81
CA VAL A 58 12.12 4.65 -4.58
C VAL A 58 12.31 4.33 -6.07
N ARG A 59 13.07 3.29 -6.42
CA ARG A 59 13.20 2.85 -7.81
C ARG A 59 11.85 2.44 -8.42
N ALA A 60 11.00 1.75 -7.66
CA ALA A 60 9.67 1.38 -8.12
C ALA A 60 8.79 2.62 -8.33
N LEU A 61 8.80 3.59 -7.40
CA LEU A 61 8.09 4.86 -7.55
C LEU A 61 8.56 5.64 -8.79
N ASP A 62 9.87 5.72 -9.01
CA ASP A 62 10.44 6.44 -10.13
C ASP A 62 10.09 5.76 -11.47
N ALA A 63 10.01 4.42 -11.49
CA ALA A 63 9.58 3.66 -12.66
C ALA A 63 8.10 3.89 -13.02
N GLU A 64 7.23 4.08 -12.03
CA GLU A 64 5.83 4.45 -12.23
C GLU A 64 5.68 5.91 -12.69
N ALA A 65 6.44 6.83 -12.08
CA ALA A 65 6.45 8.26 -12.44
C ALA A 65 7.00 8.52 -13.85
N GLY A 66 7.87 7.64 -14.35
CA GLY A 66 8.43 7.67 -15.71
C GLY A 66 7.46 7.28 -16.83
N GLY A 67 6.21 6.93 -16.51
CA GLY A 67 5.18 6.67 -17.51
C GLY A 67 5.45 5.40 -18.30
N GLN A 68 5.31 4.24 -17.66
CA GLN A 68 4.82 3.08 -18.41
C GLN A 68 3.36 3.34 -18.76
N ARG A 69 3.16 4.12 -19.81
CA ARG A 69 1.87 4.39 -20.43
C ARG A 69 1.20 3.05 -20.71
N PHE A 70 0.22 2.67 -19.86
CA PHE A 70 -0.83 1.68 -20.10
C PHE A 70 -0.49 0.74 -21.27
N SER A 71 0.51 -0.13 -21.10
CA SER A 71 0.84 -1.07 -22.17
C SER A 71 -0.21 -2.17 -22.14
N ARG A 72 -0.60 -2.67 -23.32
CA ARG A 72 -1.59 -3.75 -23.43
C ARG A 72 -1.21 -4.98 -22.59
N GLU A 73 0.09 -5.16 -22.36
CA GLU A 73 0.70 -6.22 -21.57
C GLU A 73 0.55 -5.98 -20.05
N SER A 74 0.69 -4.74 -19.59
CA SER A 74 0.51 -4.36 -18.17
C SER A 74 -0.96 -4.32 -17.71
N LEU A 75 -1.91 -4.22 -18.65
CA LEU A 75 -3.35 -4.30 -18.36
C LEU A 75 -3.91 -5.72 -18.38
N SER A 76 -3.16 -6.69 -18.92
CA SER A 76 -3.66 -8.06 -19.10
C SER A 76 -3.98 -8.73 -17.76
N THR A 77 -3.09 -8.65 -16.78
CA THR A 77 -3.27 -9.29 -15.47
C THR A 77 -4.39 -8.65 -14.64
N PRO A 78 -4.47 -7.31 -14.48
CA PRO A 78 -5.57 -6.69 -13.75
C PRO A 78 -6.94 -6.92 -14.39
N LEU A 79 -7.03 -6.92 -15.72
CA LEU A 79 -8.28 -7.22 -16.42
C LEU A 79 -8.73 -8.67 -16.23
N LEU A 80 -7.81 -9.63 -16.26
CA LEU A 80 -8.12 -11.03 -15.98
C LEU A 80 -8.63 -11.22 -14.54
N VAL A 81 -7.95 -10.61 -13.56
CA VAL A 81 -8.39 -10.66 -12.15
C VAL A 81 -9.78 -10.04 -11.99
N THR A 82 -10.01 -8.89 -12.63
CA THR A 82 -11.32 -8.21 -12.59
C THR A 82 -12.40 -9.06 -13.24
N GLY A 83 -12.10 -9.70 -14.38
CA GLY A 83 -13.03 -10.61 -15.05
C GLY A 83 -13.37 -11.84 -14.21
N VAL A 84 -12.37 -12.48 -13.59
CA VAL A 84 -12.56 -13.63 -12.69
C VAL A 84 -13.38 -13.23 -11.45
N ALA A 85 -13.06 -12.08 -10.83
CA ALA A 85 -13.80 -11.59 -9.68
C ALA A 85 -15.26 -11.27 -10.03
N ALA A 86 -15.51 -10.65 -11.18
CA ALA A 86 -16.85 -10.37 -11.68
C ALA A 86 -17.63 -11.66 -11.96
N ALA A 87 -17.01 -12.66 -12.60
CA ALA A 87 -17.64 -13.96 -12.84
C ALA A 87 -17.94 -14.72 -11.54
N ALA A 88 -17.03 -14.66 -10.55
CA ALA A 88 -17.23 -15.27 -9.24
C ALA A 88 -18.35 -14.58 -8.45
N ALA A 89 -18.43 -13.24 -8.48
CA ALA A 89 -19.52 -12.48 -7.88
C ALA A 89 -20.86 -12.82 -8.55
N PHE A 90 -20.91 -12.85 -9.89
CA PHE A 90 -22.12 -13.24 -10.63
C PHE A 90 -22.53 -14.69 -10.35
N GLY A 91 -21.57 -15.60 -10.25
CA GLY A 91 -21.80 -16.99 -9.87
C GLY A 91 -22.30 -17.12 -8.42
N ALA A 92 -21.77 -16.29 -7.51
CA ALA A 92 -22.24 -16.22 -6.14
C ALA A 92 -23.67 -15.66 -6.06
N ASP A 93 -24.01 -14.62 -6.82
CA ASP A 93 -25.37 -14.06 -6.89
C ASP A 93 -26.38 -15.07 -7.46
N VAL A 94 -25.95 -15.90 -8.42
CA VAL A 94 -26.77 -17.01 -8.98
C VAL A 94 -26.90 -18.18 -8.00
N ALA A 95 -25.84 -18.50 -7.23
CA ALA A 95 -25.82 -19.62 -6.29
C ALA A 95 -26.48 -19.32 -4.93
N LEU A 96 -26.39 -18.08 -4.44
CA LEU A 96 -26.94 -17.63 -3.14
C LEU A 96 -28.37 -17.09 -3.20
N GLY A 97 -28.95 -16.95 -4.39
CA GLY A 97 -30.39 -17.16 -4.55
C GLY A 97 -31.21 -15.96 -5.00
N THR A 98 -31.78 -16.11 -6.19
CA THR A 98 -33.21 -15.86 -6.40
C THR A 98 -33.89 -17.20 -6.66
N ALA A 99 -34.88 -17.52 -5.83
CA ALA A 99 -35.68 -18.72 -5.91
C ALA A 99 -36.30 -18.94 -7.30
N SER A 100 -36.36 -20.22 -7.70
CA SER A 100 -37.02 -20.79 -8.89
C SER A 100 -36.12 -21.10 -10.09
N GLY A 101 -35.57 -22.33 -10.15
CA GLY A 101 -35.42 -23.03 -11.43
C GLY A 101 -34.13 -23.81 -11.65
N LEU A 102 -34.22 -25.14 -11.51
CA LEU A 102 -33.27 -26.17 -11.93
C LEU A 102 -33.02 -26.20 -13.47
N ALA A 103 -32.57 -25.12 -14.11
CA ALA A 103 -32.52 -25.09 -15.59
C ALA A 103 -31.25 -24.56 -16.28
N LEU A 104 -30.21 -24.08 -15.57
CA LEU A 104 -28.95 -23.67 -16.22
C LEU A 104 -27.72 -24.38 -15.65
N GLY A 105 -27.83 -25.68 -15.41
CA GLY A 105 -26.74 -26.53 -14.89
C GLY A 105 -25.70 -27.00 -15.92
N ALA A 106 -25.60 -26.43 -17.12
CA ALA A 106 -24.69 -26.99 -18.16
C ALA A 106 -24.01 -25.98 -19.11
N GLY A 107 -24.11 -24.66 -18.91
CA GLY A 107 -23.88 -23.71 -20.01
C GLY A 107 -22.59 -22.88 -20.08
N ALA A 108 -22.01 -22.41 -18.98
CA ALA A 108 -21.33 -21.10 -19.06
C ALA A 108 -19.92 -20.99 -18.41
N VAL A 109 -19.09 -22.05 -18.45
CA VAL A 109 -17.68 -21.95 -18.02
C VAL A 109 -16.68 -22.08 -19.18
N VAL A 110 -17.13 -22.36 -20.41
CA VAL A 110 -16.24 -22.52 -21.60
C VAL A 110 -16.11 -21.22 -22.40
N ALA A 111 -15.68 -20.12 -21.77
CA ALA A 111 -15.28 -18.94 -22.51
C ALA A 111 -14.21 -18.11 -21.79
N VAL A 112 -13.09 -18.74 -21.43
CA VAL A 112 -11.79 -18.08 -21.45
C VAL A 112 -10.84 -18.98 -22.24
N ALA A 113 -11.21 -19.21 -23.50
CA ALA A 113 -10.25 -19.51 -24.56
C ALA A 113 -10.20 -18.26 -25.43
N GLY A 114 -9.11 -17.52 -25.25
CA GLY A 114 -8.82 -16.22 -25.81
C GLY A 114 -7.62 -15.67 -25.08
#